data_AF-A0A822DDM3-F1
#
_entry.id   AF-A0A822DDM3-F1
#
_cell.length_a   1.000
_cell.length_b   1.000
_cell.length_c   1.000
_cell.angle_alpha   90.00
_cell.angle_beta   90.00
_cell.angle_gamma   90.00
#
_symmetry.space_group_name_H-M   'P 1'
#
loop_
_entity.id
_entity.type
_entity.pdbx_description
1 polymer ?
#
loop_
_entity_poly.entity_id
_entity_poly.type
_entity_poly.pdbx_seq_one_letter_code
_entity_poly.pdbx_strand_id
1 'polypeptide(L)'
;RYIYFFDSTPQKSCEKDFKYPLLWLQDVHLRRYNLRPSALEFFLLNQTNFLINFDKKLRRQIYQKIVSLKLPGMKSVFSNLSVSITPQEILKESKLTEKWVTREISNFEYLMMLNTIAGRTYNDLNQYPIFPWILTDYTSEVLDINDPNIFRDFSKPIGIQNPTHIEEVRLK
;
A
#
# COMPACT_ATOMS: atom_id res chain seq x y z
N ARG A 1 11.85 -21.47 14.32
CA ARG A 1 11.88 -20.07 14.84
C ARG A 1 10.50 -19.45 14.59
N TYR A 2 9.98 -18.63 15.50
CA TYR A 2 8.65 -18.03 15.42
C TYR A 2 8.74 -16.52 15.67
N ILE A 3 7.77 -15.76 15.13
CA ILE A 3 7.51 -14.39 15.52
C ILE A 3 6.38 -14.43 16.56
N TYR A 4 6.59 -13.73 17.67
CA TYR A 4 5.64 -13.64 18.78
C TYR A 4 5.24 -12.17 18.95
N PHE A 5 3.95 -11.96 19.17
CA PHE A 5 3.39 -10.66 19.55
C PHE A 5 2.74 -10.81 20.92
N PHE A 6 3.06 -9.87 21.80
CA PHE A 6 2.60 -9.86 23.19
C PHE A 6 1.89 -8.54 23.44
N ASP A 7 0.64 -8.60 23.87
CA ASP A 7 -0.03 -7.45 24.46
C ASP A 7 0.75 -7.06 25.72
N SER A 8 1.18 -5.80 25.78
CA SER A 8 1.84 -5.26 26.98
C SER A 8 0.89 -4.39 27.80
N THR A 9 -0.41 -4.41 27.50
CA THR A 9 -1.39 -3.68 28.30
C THR A 9 -1.44 -4.22 29.73
N PRO A 10 -1.45 -3.36 30.76
CA PRO A 10 -1.31 -3.77 32.16
C PRO A 10 -2.40 -4.70 32.69
N GLN A 11 -3.52 -4.84 31.97
CA GLN A 11 -4.75 -5.49 32.43
C GLN A 11 -5.00 -6.89 31.87
N LYS A 12 -4.19 -7.39 30.93
CA LYS A 12 -4.31 -8.76 30.43
C LYS A 12 -3.21 -9.66 30.98
N SER A 13 -3.61 -10.87 31.39
CA SER A 13 -2.70 -11.98 31.65
C SER A 13 -1.79 -12.22 30.44
N CYS A 14 -0.52 -12.54 30.68
CA CYS A 14 0.56 -12.74 29.70
C CYS A 14 0.35 -13.86 28.64
N GLU A 15 -0.84 -13.97 28.05
CA GLU A 15 -1.11 -14.80 26.89
C GLU A 15 -0.69 -14.07 25.61
N LYS A 16 -0.17 -14.83 24.65
CA LYS A 16 0.26 -14.32 23.35
C LYS A 16 -0.97 -14.00 22.52
N ASP A 17 -1.09 -12.78 21.98
CA ASP A 17 -2.21 -12.43 21.10
C ASP A 17 -2.16 -13.27 19.81
N PHE A 18 -0.98 -13.34 19.18
CA PHE A 18 -0.78 -14.15 17.98
C PHE A 18 0.68 -14.57 17.78
N LYS A 19 0.85 -15.74 17.16
CA LYS A 19 2.13 -16.40 16.90
C LYS A 19 2.15 -16.93 15.48
N TYR A 20 3.17 -16.55 14.72
CA TYR A 20 3.38 -17.06 13.36
C TYR A 20 4.74 -17.72 13.20
N PRO A 21 4.86 -18.83 12.45
CA PRO A 21 6.16 -19.37 12.05
C PRO A 21 6.98 -18.30 11.33
N LEU A 22 8.25 -18.14 11.69
CA LEU A 22 9.10 -17.14 11.04
C LEU A 22 9.24 -17.41 9.53
N LEU A 23 9.19 -18.68 9.13
CA LEU A 23 9.20 -19.11 7.72
C LEU A 23 7.94 -18.69 6.95
N TRP A 24 6.87 -18.29 7.64
CA TRP A 24 5.68 -17.76 6.99
C TRP A 24 5.82 -16.31 6.56
N LEU A 25 6.85 -15.59 7.03
CA LEU A 25 7.07 -14.21 6.65
C LEU A 25 7.54 -14.12 5.20
N GLN A 26 6.71 -13.52 4.34
CA GLN A 26 6.99 -13.31 2.92
C GLN A 26 7.62 -11.95 2.65
N ASP A 27 7.15 -10.89 3.31
CA ASP A 27 7.69 -9.55 3.11
C ASP A 27 7.46 -8.67 4.35
N VAL A 28 8.27 -7.62 4.47
CA VAL A 28 8.12 -6.57 5.47
C VAL A 28 8.29 -5.22 4.81
N HIS A 29 7.22 -4.44 4.79
CA HIS A 29 7.23 -3.10 4.23
C HIS A 29 7.45 -2.05 5.31
N LEU A 30 8.31 -1.07 5.02
CA LEU A 30 8.42 0.15 5.82
C LEU A 30 7.18 1.01 5.57
N ARG A 31 6.49 1.42 6.65
CA ARG A 31 5.26 2.21 6.56
C ARG A 31 5.30 3.48 7.40
N ARG A 32 4.40 4.40 7.06
CA ARG A 32 4.10 5.58 7.85
C ARG A 32 2.85 5.32 8.69
N TYR A 33 2.83 5.84 9.91
CA TYR A 33 1.64 5.91 10.75
C TYR A 33 1.51 7.36 11.22
N ASN A 34 0.35 7.98 11.03
CA ASN A 34 0.15 9.42 11.22
C ASN A 34 1.25 10.25 10.54
N LEU A 35 1.56 9.92 9.28
CA LEU A 35 2.62 10.53 8.46
C LEU A 35 4.06 10.39 8.99
N ARG A 36 4.27 9.68 10.11
CA ARG A 36 5.59 9.43 10.68
C ARG A 36 6.12 8.08 10.21
N PRO A 37 7.38 7.97 9.73
CA PRO A 37 7.96 6.70 9.30
C PRO A 37 8.29 5.85 10.53
N SER A 38 7.29 5.18 11.08
CA SER A 38 7.31 4.57 12.42
C SER A 38 6.68 3.18 12.44
N ALA A 39 6.07 2.74 11.35
CA ALA A 39 5.39 1.46 11.28
C ALA A 39 6.12 0.45 10.37
N LEU A 40 5.81 -0.83 10.59
CA LEU A 40 6.13 -1.95 9.71
C LEU A 40 4.84 -2.67 9.38
N GLU A 41 4.73 -3.11 8.13
CA GLU A 41 3.66 -4.01 7.69
C GLU A 41 4.26 -5.35 7.31
N PHE A 42 3.70 -6.41 7.88
CA PHE A 42 4.17 -7.78 7.70
C PHE A 42 3.21 -8.53 6.80
N PHE A 43 3.75 -9.25 5.82
CA PHE A 43 2.98 -10.07 4.88
C PHE A 43 3.35 -11.54 5.05
N LEU A 44 2.35 -12.40 5.21
CA LEU A 44 2.52 -13.83 5.47
C LEU A 44 2.13 -14.69 4.27
N LEU A 45 2.61 -15.94 4.25
CA LEU A 45 2.31 -16.96 3.24
C LEU A 45 0.81 -17.19 3.01
N ASN A 46 0.01 -17.07 4.06
CA ASN A 46 -1.44 -17.28 4.03
C ASN A 46 -2.22 -16.00 3.67
N GLN A 47 -1.55 -14.99 3.09
CA GLN A 47 -2.12 -13.69 2.71
C GLN A 47 -2.59 -12.81 3.89
N THR A 48 -2.45 -13.29 5.13
CA THR A 48 -2.63 -12.44 6.31
C THR A 48 -1.55 -11.37 6.32
N ASN A 49 -1.96 -10.15 6.66
CA ASN A 49 -1.04 -9.04 6.84
C ASN A 49 -1.48 -8.21 8.05
N PHE A 50 -0.53 -7.54 8.67
CA PHE A 50 -0.79 -6.67 9.81
C PHE A 50 0.20 -5.51 9.87
N LEU A 51 -0.30 -4.35 10.27
CA LEU A 51 0.45 -3.12 10.44
C LEU A 51 0.71 -2.88 11.93
N ILE A 52 1.97 -2.64 12.29
CA ILE A 52 2.35 -2.34 13.68
C ILE A 52 3.16 -1.06 13.71
N ASN A 53 2.76 -0.14 14.58
CA ASN A 53 3.45 1.10 14.85
C ASN A 53 4.49 0.93 15.97
N PHE A 54 5.63 1.60 15.85
CA PHE A 54 6.75 1.53 16.80
C PHE A 54 7.38 2.91 17.00
N ASP A 55 8.24 3.04 18.00
CA ASP A 55 9.20 4.13 18.02
C ASP A 55 10.16 4.04 16.84
N LYS A 56 10.52 5.19 16.24
CA LYS A 56 11.36 5.27 15.03
C LYS A 56 12.68 4.50 15.16
N LYS A 57 13.32 4.52 16.34
CA LYS A 57 14.58 3.81 16.61
C LYS A 57 14.36 2.30 16.66
N LEU A 58 13.32 1.85 17.38
CA LEU A 58 12.97 0.44 17.52
C LEU A 58 12.55 -0.15 16.18
N ARG A 59 11.71 0.56 15.41
CA ARG A 59 11.30 0.19 14.05
C ARG A 59 12.48 -0.17 13.16
N ARG A 60 13.51 0.68 13.16
CA ARG A 60 14.74 0.48 12.38
C ARG A 60 15.50 -0.75 12.84
N GLN A 61 15.66 -0.94 14.15
CA GLN A 61 16.36 -2.10 14.72
C GLN A 61 15.64 -3.41 14.38
N ILE A 62 14.31 -3.44 14.50
CA ILE A 62 13.50 -4.61 14.15
C ILE A 62 13.65 -4.93 12.67
N TYR A 63 13.47 -3.93 11.80
CA TYR A 63 13.61 -4.11 10.36
C TYR A 63 14.99 -4.68 9.97
N GLN A 64 16.07 -4.08 10.48
CA GLN A 64 17.43 -4.55 10.22
C GLN A 64 17.66 -5.98 10.70
N LYS A 65 17.12 -6.34 11.89
CA LYS A 65 17.19 -7.70 12.41
C LYS A 65 16.42 -8.70 11.55
N ILE A 66 15.26 -8.32 11.00
CA ILE A 66 14.49 -9.23 10.15
C ILE A 66 15.22 -9.48 8.83
N VAL A 67 15.68 -8.42 8.17
CA VAL A 67 16.40 -8.53 6.89
C VAL A 67 17.70 -9.34 7.05
N SER A 68 18.42 -9.19 8.17
CA SER A 68 19.65 -9.95 8.41
C SER A 68 19.44 -11.45 8.59
N LEU A 69 18.21 -11.91 8.83
CA LEU A 69 17.89 -13.34 8.94
C LEU A 69 17.90 -14.07 7.59
N LYS A 70 17.88 -13.34 6.46
CA LYS A 70 17.93 -13.89 5.09
C LYS A 70 16.99 -15.09 4.91
N LEU A 71 15.71 -14.90 5.26
CA LEU A 71 14.74 -15.98 5.24
C LEU A 71 14.46 -16.46 3.80
N PRO A 72 14.41 -17.77 3.53
CA PRO A 72 14.32 -18.32 2.17
C PRO A 72 13.00 -17.98 1.46
N GLY A 73 11.91 -17.75 2.21
CA GLY A 73 10.60 -17.38 1.64
C GLY A 73 10.39 -15.88 1.47
N MET A 74 11.36 -15.04 1.87
CA MET A 74 11.18 -13.60 1.86
C MET A 74 11.40 -13.06 0.44
N LYS A 75 10.32 -12.65 -0.22
CA LYS A 75 10.36 -12.05 -1.55
C LYS A 75 10.88 -10.62 -1.39
N SER A 76 12.20 -10.48 -1.39
CA SER A 76 12.90 -9.20 -1.31
C SER A 76 12.72 -8.34 -2.58
N VAL A 77 11.50 -8.16 -3.09
CA VAL A 77 11.27 -7.23 -4.20
C VAL A 77 11.62 -5.81 -3.75
N PHE A 78 11.36 -5.50 -2.46
CA PHE A 78 11.62 -4.19 -1.89
C PHE A 78 12.66 -4.17 -0.76
N SER A 79 13.01 -5.31 -0.14
CA SER A 79 13.87 -5.28 1.06
C SER A 79 15.34 -4.92 0.81
N ASN A 80 15.86 -5.14 -0.40
CA ASN A 80 17.19 -4.66 -0.80
C ASN A 80 17.20 -3.16 -1.14
N LEU A 81 16.02 -2.59 -1.43
CA LEU A 81 15.84 -1.19 -1.80
C LEU A 81 15.42 -0.30 -0.62
N SER A 82 14.67 -0.82 0.34
CA SER A 82 13.77 0.01 1.16
C SER A 82 14.41 0.88 2.24
N VAL A 83 15.66 0.71 2.65
CA VAL A 83 16.16 1.47 3.82
C VAL A 83 16.38 2.95 3.50
N SER A 84 16.67 3.30 2.25
CA SER A 84 17.02 4.67 1.84
C SER A 84 16.42 5.12 0.50
N ILE A 85 15.65 4.27 -0.17
CA ILE A 85 15.16 4.54 -1.52
C ILE A 85 13.74 5.13 -1.46
N THR A 86 13.55 6.22 -2.19
CA THR A 86 12.26 6.92 -2.31
C THR A 86 11.26 6.07 -3.09
N PRO A 87 9.93 6.28 -2.92
CA PRO A 87 8.91 5.59 -3.71
C PRO A 87 9.13 5.73 -5.23
N GLN A 88 9.68 6.86 -5.69
CA GLN A 88 9.98 7.11 -7.10
C GLN A 88 11.07 6.17 -7.62
N GLU A 89 12.14 6.01 -6.87
CA GLU A 89 13.22 5.10 -7.23
C GLU A 89 12.77 3.64 -7.16
N ILE A 90 11.95 3.25 -6.16
CA ILE A 90 11.33 1.91 -6.10
C ILE A 90 10.53 1.63 -7.37
N LEU A 91 9.70 2.58 -7.79
CA LEU A 91 8.91 2.44 -9.02
C LEU A 91 9.81 2.24 -10.24
N LYS A 92 10.87 3.05 -10.37
CA LYS A 92 11.82 2.95 -11.48
C LYS A 92 12.52 1.59 -11.53
N GLU A 93 13.05 1.12 -10.40
CA GLU A 93 13.80 -0.15 -10.32
C GLU A 93 12.88 -1.38 -10.52
N SER A 94 11.61 -1.28 -10.11
CA SER A 94 10.65 -2.38 -10.25
C SER A 94 10.24 -2.71 -11.68
N LYS A 95 10.51 -1.81 -12.65
CA LYS A 95 10.04 -1.89 -14.05
C LYS A 95 8.53 -2.08 -14.21
N LEU A 96 7.73 -1.74 -13.19
CA LEU A 96 6.29 -1.93 -13.22
C LEU A 96 5.61 -1.15 -14.34
N THR A 97 6.06 0.07 -14.60
CA THR A 97 5.52 0.90 -15.69
C THR A 97 5.76 0.27 -17.05
N GLU A 98 6.93 -0.35 -17.27
CA GLU A 98 7.24 -1.06 -18.51
C GLU A 98 6.27 -2.24 -18.71
N LYS A 99 6.11 -3.08 -17.68
CA LYS A 99 5.18 -4.22 -17.70
C LYS A 99 3.74 -3.82 -17.97
N TRP A 100 3.32 -2.69 -17.42
CA TRP A 100 1.98 -2.15 -17.66
C TRP A 100 1.82 -1.68 -19.10
N VAL A 101 2.80 -0.95 -19.64
CA VAL A 101 2.80 -0.47 -21.03
C VAL A 101 2.84 -1.65 -22.03
N THR A 102 3.58 -2.72 -21.73
CA THR A 102 3.65 -3.94 -22.54
C THR A 102 2.45 -4.87 -22.34
N ARG A 103 1.49 -4.49 -21.48
CA ARG A 103 0.28 -5.26 -21.13
C ARG A 103 0.55 -6.62 -20.46
N GLU A 104 1.71 -6.77 -19.82
CA GLU A 104 2.01 -7.93 -18.96
C GLU A 104 1.23 -7.90 -17.65
N ILE A 105 0.81 -6.70 -17.21
CA ILE A 105 -0.06 -6.50 -16.05
C ILE A 105 -1.24 -5.59 -16.41
N SER A 106 -2.37 -5.82 -15.76
CA SER A 106 -3.59 -5.03 -15.92
C SER A 106 -3.50 -3.64 -15.29
N ASN A 107 -4.41 -2.75 -15.66
CA ASN A 107 -4.57 -1.44 -15.01
C ASN A 107 -4.80 -1.57 -13.49
N PHE A 108 -5.61 -2.56 -13.08
CA PHE A 108 -5.91 -2.79 -11.67
C PHE A 108 -4.64 -3.18 -10.89
N GLU A 109 -3.88 -4.15 -11.41
CA GLU A 109 -2.63 -4.57 -10.78
C GLU A 109 -1.63 -3.41 -10.73
N TYR A 110 -1.45 -2.67 -11.83
CA TYR A 110 -0.56 -1.52 -11.85
C TYR A 110 -0.93 -0.48 -10.79
N LEU A 111 -2.21 -0.12 -10.68
CA LEU A 111 -2.71 0.80 -9.64
C LEU A 111 -2.51 0.23 -8.22
N MET A 112 -2.73 -1.07 -8.02
CA MET A 112 -2.47 -1.72 -6.73
C MET A 112 -1.00 -1.64 -6.32
N MET A 113 -0.08 -1.87 -7.27
CA MET A 113 1.35 -1.75 -6.99
C MET A 113 1.75 -0.29 -6.73
N LEU A 114 1.21 0.69 -7.47
CA LEU A 114 1.45 2.11 -7.20
C LEU A 114 1.00 2.51 -5.79
N ASN A 115 -0.20 2.08 -5.39
CA ASN A 115 -0.71 2.29 -4.04
C ASN A 115 0.24 1.67 -2.98
N THR A 116 0.70 0.45 -3.21
CA THR A 116 1.62 -0.26 -2.32
C THR A 116 2.96 0.45 -2.18
N ILE A 117 3.55 0.93 -3.27
CA ILE A 117 4.81 1.68 -3.30
C ILE A 117 4.67 3.04 -2.61
N ALA A 118 3.51 3.70 -2.78
CA ALA A 118 3.19 4.96 -2.11
C ALA A 118 3.00 4.82 -0.58
N GLY A 119 2.98 3.59 -0.05
CA GLY A 119 2.81 3.33 1.38
C GLY A 119 1.37 3.07 1.82
N ARG A 120 0.44 2.95 0.88
CA ARG A 120 -0.98 2.69 1.19
C ARG A 120 -1.21 1.23 1.59
N THR A 121 -2.19 1.03 2.45
CA THR A 121 -2.50 -0.27 3.06
C THR A 121 -3.97 -0.38 3.46
N TYR A 122 -4.50 -1.60 3.45
CA TYR A 122 -5.83 -1.92 3.97
C TYR A 122 -5.93 -1.81 5.51
N ASN A 123 -4.79 -1.80 6.21
CA ASN A 123 -4.74 -1.77 7.68
C ASN A 123 -4.78 -0.36 8.30
N ASP A 124 -4.71 0.69 7.49
CA ASP A 124 -4.84 2.08 7.94
C ASP A 124 -5.83 2.83 7.03
N LEU A 125 -7.02 3.10 7.56
CA LEU A 125 -8.09 3.79 6.83
C LEU A 125 -7.68 5.18 6.33
N ASN A 126 -6.76 5.87 7.04
CA ASN A 126 -6.26 7.18 6.61
C ASN A 126 -5.28 7.08 5.43
N GLN A 127 -4.76 5.88 5.15
CA GLN A 127 -3.81 5.59 4.08
C GLN A 127 -4.32 4.46 3.18
N TYR A 128 -5.63 4.34 3.02
CA TYR A 128 -6.26 3.30 2.21
C TYR A 128 -5.87 3.42 0.72
N PRO A 129 -5.79 2.32 -0.04
CA PRO A 129 -5.60 2.37 -1.50
C PRO A 129 -6.62 3.28 -2.18
N ILE A 130 -6.16 4.10 -3.13
CA ILE A 130 -7.00 5.00 -3.92
C ILE A 130 -7.11 4.48 -5.35
N PHE A 131 -8.33 4.54 -5.87
CA PHE A 131 -8.67 4.29 -7.25
C PHE A 131 -9.42 5.48 -7.84
N PRO A 132 -9.21 5.80 -9.13
CA PRO A 132 -9.99 6.82 -9.79
C PRO A 132 -11.42 6.33 -10.05
N TRP A 133 -12.37 7.24 -9.97
CA TRP A 133 -13.68 7.03 -10.57
C TRP A 133 -13.51 6.90 -12.09
N ILE A 134 -14.09 5.85 -12.67
CA ILE A 134 -13.95 5.58 -14.12
C ILE A 134 -15.16 6.09 -14.88
N LEU A 135 -16.36 5.79 -14.39
CA LEU A 135 -17.61 6.10 -15.07
C LEU A 135 -18.19 7.43 -14.57
N THR A 136 -18.91 8.12 -15.45
CA THR A 136 -19.68 9.34 -15.15
C THR A 136 -21.18 9.06 -15.11
N ASP A 137 -21.67 8.09 -15.89
CA ASP A 137 -23.07 7.70 -15.93
C ASP A 137 -23.36 6.53 -14.98
N TYR A 138 -24.25 6.80 -14.02
CA TYR A 138 -24.78 5.82 -13.06
C TYR A 138 -26.31 5.80 -13.07
N THR A 139 -26.92 6.39 -14.10
CA THR A 139 -28.37 6.62 -14.19
C THR A 139 -29.03 5.84 -15.32
N SER A 140 -28.30 5.60 -16.41
CA SER A 140 -28.80 4.81 -17.53
C SER A 140 -29.03 3.35 -17.14
N GLU A 141 -30.12 2.75 -17.63
CA GLU A 141 -30.40 1.32 -17.41
C GLU A 141 -29.37 0.42 -18.11
N VAL A 142 -28.87 0.87 -19.27
CA VAL A 142 -27.85 0.18 -20.07
C VAL A 142 -26.71 1.15 -20.34
N LEU A 143 -25.49 0.72 -20.03
CA LEU A 143 -24.28 1.50 -20.21
C LEU A 143 -23.59 1.13 -21.53
N ASP A 144 -23.50 2.07 -22.47
CA ASP A 144 -22.73 1.88 -23.71
C ASP A 144 -21.25 2.22 -23.50
N ILE A 145 -20.42 1.19 -23.40
CA ILE A 145 -18.96 1.33 -23.20
C ILE A 145 -18.21 1.91 -24.40
N ASN A 146 -18.87 2.08 -25.55
CA ASN A 146 -18.27 2.71 -26.72
C ASN A 146 -18.49 4.23 -26.74
N ASP A 147 -19.38 4.76 -25.90
CA ASP A 147 -19.56 6.20 -25.76
C ASP A 147 -18.39 6.80 -24.94
N PRO A 148 -17.54 7.66 -25.52
CA PRO A 148 -16.45 8.28 -24.77
C PRO A 148 -16.94 9.18 -23.63
N ASN A 149 -18.19 9.68 -23.66
CA ASN A 149 -18.72 10.61 -22.66
C ASN A 149 -19.09 9.95 -21.32
N ILE A 150 -19.25 8.62 -21.29
CA ILE A 150 -19.53 7.87 -20.06
C ILE A 150 -18.28 7.67 -19.19
N PHE A 151 -17.10 8.06 -19.69
CA PHE A 151 -15.84 7.94 -18.97
C PHE A 151 -15.41 9.29 -18.37
N ARG A 152 -14.80 9.22 -17.18
CA ARG A 152 -14.27 10.39 -16.49
C ARG A 152 -13.06 10.96 -17.22
N ASP A 153 -13.03 12.27 -17.38
CA ASP A 153 -11.88 12.99 -17.91
C ASP A 153 -10.71 13.01 -16.90
N PHE A 154 -9.67 12.20 -17.15
CA PHE A 154 -8.50 12.12 -16.27
C PHE A 154 -7.54 13.30 -16.38
N SER A 155 -7.71 14.21 -17.34
CA SER A 155 -6.93 15.45 -17.38
C SER A 155 -7.31 16.41 -16.23
N LYS A 156 -8.45 16.16 -15.58
CA LYS A 156 -9.03 17.02 -14.54
C LYS A 156 -9.09 16.32 -13.18
N PRO A 157 -8.75 17.00 -12.05
CA PRO A 157 -9.04 16.48 -10.72
C PRO A 157 -10.55 16.36 -10.47
N ILE A 158 -10.95 15.62 -9.43
CA ILE A 158 -12.36 15.34 -9.13
C ILE A 158 -13.18 16.61 -8.88
N GLY A 159 -12.60 17.60 -8.19
CA GLY A 159 -13.29 18.83 -7.80
C GLY A 159 -13.71 19.72 -8.96
N ILE A 160 -13.11 19.55 -10.16
CA ILE A 160 -13.43 20.35 -11.35
C ILE A 160 -14.02 19.51 -12.49
N GLN A 161 -14.45 18.28 -12.20
CA GLN A 161 -15.16 17.47 -13.19
C GLN A 161 -16.46 18.13 -13.63
N ASN A 162 -17.18 18.70 -12.67
CA ASN A 162 -18.35 19.52 -12.95
C ASN A 162 -17.91 20.98 -13.17
N PRO A 163 -18.19 21.57 -14.36
CA PRO A 163 -17.84 22.95 -14.68
C PRO A 163 -18.35 23.99 -13.67
N THR A 164 -19.48 23.73 -13.01
CA THR A 164 -20.06 24.68 -12.03
C THR A 164 -19.15 24.90 -10.82
N HIS A 165 -18.34 23.90 -10.45
CA HIS A 165 -17.42 23.98 -9.31
C HIS A 165 -16.08 24.64 -9.67
N ILE A 166 -15.80 24.91 -10.95
CA ILE A 166 -14.51 25.46 -11.37
C ILE A 166 -14.24 26.81 -10.70
N GLU A 167 -15.22 27.71 -10.72
CA GLU A 167 -15.07 29.05 -10.14
C GLU A 167 -14.94 28.99 -8.62
N GLU A 168 -15.68 28.10 -7.95
CA GLU A 168 -15.57 27.92 -6.50
C GLU A 168 -14.18 27.39 -6.08
N VAL A 169 -13.65 26.41 -6.82
CA VAL A 169 -12.32 25.84 -6.53
C VAL A 169 -11.21 26.85 -6.80
N ARG A 170 -11.36 27.74 -7.79
CA ARG A 170 -10.37 28.80 -8.08
C ARG A 170 -10.30 29.88 -6.99
N LEU A 171 -11.40 30.10 -6.27
CA LEU A 171 -11.51 31.13 -5.25
C LEU A 171 -10.98 30.69 -3.86
N LYS A 172 -10.68 29.39 -3.67
CA LYS A 172 -10.13 28.82 -2.43
C LYS A 172 -8.61 28.65 -2.51
#